data_AF-A0A0S8F5P3-F1
#
_entry.id   AF-A0A0S8F5P3-F1
#
_cell.length_a   1.000
_cell.length_b   1.000
_cell.length_c   1.000
_cell.angle_alpha   90.00
_cell.angle_beta   90.00
_cell.angle_gamma   90.00
#
_symmetry.space_group_name_H-M   'P 1'
#
loop_
_entity.id
_entity.type
_entity.pdbx_description
1 polymer ?
#
loop_
_entity_poly.entity_id
_entity_poly.type
_entity_poly.pdbx_seq_one_letter_code
_entity_poly.pdbx_strand_id
1 'polypeptide(L)'
;MDISHAVWLAIVQGFTEFLPISSSGHLVLAPHVLNWPDQGLAFDVAVHLGTLLAVVWFFRSELVAMTTAWFRSVAGGKGTADSRMAWAVIWGTVPVAIAGFFVAG
;
A
#
# COMPACT_ATOMS: atom_id res chain seq x y z
N MET A 1 -19.81 10.43 -11.01
CA MET A 1 -18.75 9.55 -11.54
C MET A 1 -19.37 8.65 -12.57
N ASP A 2 -18.79 8.58 -13.76
CA ASP A 2 -19.15 7.54 -14.70
C ASP A 2 -18.47 6.24 -14.25
N ILE A 3 -19.26 5.17 -14.08
CA ILE A 3 -18.77 3.89 -13.56
C ILE A 3 -17.70 3.31 -14.49
N SER A 4 -17.79 3.57 -15.80
CA SER A 4 -16.80 3.07 -16.76
C SER A 4 -15.41 3.65 -16.51
N HIS A 5 -15.31 4.97 -16.26
CA HIS A 5 -14.05 5.62 -15.93
C HIS A 5 -13.47 5.09 -14.61
N ALA A 6 -14.32 4.91 -13.60
CA ALA A 6 -13.92 4.37 -12.30
C ALA A 6 -13.34 2.95 -12.43
N VAL A 7 -13.97 2.08 -13.23
CA VAL A 7 -13.48 0.73 -13.48
C VAL A 7 -12.12 0.74 -14.19
N TRP A 8 -11.97 1.56 -15.24
CA TRP A 8 -10.71 1.67 -15.97
C TRP A 8 -9.56 2.18 -15.10
N LEU A 9 -9.80 3.24 -14.34
CA LEU A 9 -8.78 3.80 -13.44
C LEU A 9 -8.45 2.85 -12.29
N ALA A 10 -9.41 2.09 -11.76
CA ALA A 10 -9.16 1.06 -10.76
C ALA A 10 -8.31 -0.10 -11.32
N ILE A 11 -8.54 -0.50 -12.58
CA ILE A 11 -7.70 -1.48 -13.27
C ILE A 11 -6.27 -0.94 -13.44
N VAL A 12 -6.13 0.31 -13.89
CA VAL A 12 -4.83 0.96 -14.02
C VAL A 12 -4.11 0.99 -12.69
N GLN A 13 -4.75 1.45 -11.61
CA GLN A 13 -4.20 1.42 -10.25
C GLN A 13 -3.76 0.01 -9.85
N GLY A 14 -4.59 -1.01 -10.09
CA GLY A 14 -4.28 -2.39 -9.76
C GLY A 14 -3.01 -2.91 -10.44
N PHE A 15 -2.75 -2.48 -11.68
CA PHE A 15 -1.53 -2.84 -12.39
C PHE A 15 -0.32 -1.96 -11.99
N THR A 16 -0.53 -0.66 -11.84
CA THR A 16 0.58 0.30 -11.65
C THR A 16 1.06 0.38 -10.21
N GLU A 17 0.25 0.02 -9.21
CA GLU A 17 0.64 0.08 -7.78
C GLU A 17 1.81 -0.86 -7.46
N PHE A 18 1.86 -2.02 -8.10
CA PHE A 18 2.91 -3.03 -7.85
C PHE A 18 4.11 -2.87 -8.77
N LEU A 19 4.00 -2.04 -9.80
CA LEU A 19 5.07 -1.74 -10.74
C LEU A 19 5.74 -0.42 -10.31
N PRO A 20 7.08 -0.31 -10.38
CA PRO A 20 7.80 0.90 -9.99
C PRO A 20 7.69 2.00 -11.08
N ILE A 21 6.47 2.40 -11.42
CA ILE A 21 6.14 3.33 -12.51
C ILE A 21 5.22 4.48 -12.08
N SER A 22 5.04 4.71 -10.77
CA SER A 22 4.18 5.73 -10.17
C SER A 22 2.69 5.57 -10.49
N SER A 23 1.95 4.91 -9.61
CA SER A 23 0.50 4.72 -9.71
C SER A 23 -0.28 6.03 -9.64
N SER A 24 0.05 6.91 -8.68
CA SER A 24 -0.57 8.24 -8.54
C SER A 24 -0.42 9.09 -9.80
N GLY A 25 0.73 8.99 -10.50
CA GLY A 25 0.94 9.69 -11.77
C GLY A 25 -0.05 9.26 -12.84
N HIS A 26 -0.35 7.96 -12.94
CA HIS A 26 -1.32 7.44 -13.90
C HIS A 26 -2.76 7.83 -13.54
N LEU A 27 -3.13 7.87 -12.26
CA LEU A 27 -4.45 8.31 -11.81
C LEU A 27 -4.74 9.79 -12.10
N VAL A 28 -3.71 10.64 -12.10
CA VAL A 28 -3.84 12.06 -12.47
C VAL A 28 -3.74 12.27 -13.98
N LEU A 29 -2.78 11.59 -14.63
CA LEU A 29 -2.48 11.80 -16.04
C LEU A 29 -3.54 11.21 -16.96
N ALA A 30 -4.07 10.02 -16.66
CA ALA A 30 -5.04 9.36 -17.55
C ALA A 30 -6.34 10.16 -17.70
N PRO A 31 -6.99 10.66 -16.63
CA PRO A 31 -8.15 11.54 -16.78
C PRO A 31 -7.82 12.83 -17.52
N HIS A 32 -6.64 13.41 -17.29
CA HIS A 32 -6.22 14.65 -17.95
C HIS A 32 -6.06 14.47 -19.46
N VAL A 33 -5.40 13.39 -19.90
CA VAL A 33 -5.17 13.10 -21.32
C VAL A 33 -6.46 12.68 -22.04
N LEU A 34 -7.34 11.96 -21.35
CA LEU A 34 -8.61 11.48 -21.91
C LEU A 34 -9.76 12.50 -21.76
N ASN A 35 -9.46 13.68 -21.21
CA ASN A 35 -10.43 14.74 -20.91
C ASN A 35 -11.62 14.24 -20.06
N TRP A 36 -11.34 13.33 -19.14
CA TRP A 36 -12.30 12.82 -18.16
C TRP A 36 -12.37 13.74 -16.95
N PRO A 37 -13.52 13.82 -16.26
CA PRO A 37 -13.61 14.54 -15.00
C PRO A 37 -12.66 13.94 -13.98
N ASP A 38 -12.09 14.78 -13.12
CA ASP A 38 -11.31 14.31 -11.98
C ASP A 38 -12.22 13.52 -11.02
N GLN A 39 -11.72 12.36 -10.57
CA GLN A 39 -12.42 11.51 -9.60
C GLN A 39 -12.18 11.97 -8.15
N GLY A 40 -11.15 12.80 -7.94
CA GLY A 40 -10.81 13.42 -6.68
C GLY A 40 -10.14 12.48 -5.68
N LEU A 41 -9.64 13.08 -4.59
CA LEU A 41 -8.85 12.39 -3.56
C LEU A 41 -9.55 11.17 -2.94
N ALA A 42 -10.88 11.24 -2.78
CA ALA A 42 -11.64 10.13 -2.20
C ALA A 42 -11.54 8.85 -3.06
N PHE A 43 -11.50 9.00 -4.39
CA PHE A 43 -11.31 7.87 -5.30
C PHE A 43 -9.89 7.32 -5.21
N ASP A 44 -8.88 8.20 -5.23
CA ASP A 44 -7.46 7.81 -5.14
C ASP A 44 -7.17 7.00 -3.87
N VAL A 45 -7.73 7.44 -2.74
CA VAL A 45 -7.65 6.73 -1.45
C VAL A 45 -8.38 5.39 -1.51
N ALA A 46 -9.56 5.32 -2.13
CA ALA A 46 -10.33 4.08 -2.24
C ALA A 46 -9.61 3.01 -3.07
N VAL A 47 -8.99 3.39 -4.21
CA VAL A 47 -8.26 2.44 -5.05
C VAL A 47 -6.91 2.03 -4.45
N HIS A 48 -6.22 2.92 -3.72
CA HIS A 48 -5.07 2.55 -2.89
C HIS A 48 -5.47 1.56 -1.77
N LEU A 49 -6.61 1.80 -1.11
CA LEU A 49 -7.11 0.85 -0.12
C LEU A 49 -7.43 -0.50 -0.75
N GLY A 50 -8.03 -0.53 -1.94
CA GLY A 50 -8.31 -1.77 -2.67
C GLY A 50 -7.04 -2.58 -2.97
N THR A 51 -5.97 -1.92 -3.43
CA THR A 51 -4.68 -2.58 -3.69
C THR A 51 -3.98 -3.03 -2.41
N LEU A 52 -4.03 -2.24 -1.34
CA LEU A 52 -3.55 -2.64 -0.01
C LEU A 52 -4.28 -3.90 0.49
N LEU A 53 -5.60 -3.94 0.38
CA LEU A 53 -6.40 -5.10 0.78
C LEU A 53 -6.04 -6.34 -0.04
N ALA A 54 -5.76 -6.20 -1.34
CA ALA A 54 -5.30 -7.30 -2.17
C ALA A 54 -3.96 -7.89 -1.68
N VAL A 55 -3.00 -7.04 -1.32
CA VAL A 55 -1.70 -7.46 -0.74
C VAL A 55 -1.89 -8.14 0.60
N VAL A 56 -2.65 -7.53 1.51
CA VAL A 56 -2.92 -8.09 2.84
C VAL A 56 -3.61 -9.45 2.73
N TRP A 57 -4.57 -9.59 1.82
CA TRP A 57 -5.25 -10.86 1.56
C TRP A 57 -4.29 -11.90 0.99
N PHE A 58 -3.48 -11.53 -0.01
CA PHE A 58 -2.54 -12.44 -0.65
C PHE A 58 -1.50 -12.96 0.35
N PHE A 59 -0.87 -12.07 1.13
CA PHE A 59 0.16 -12.39 2.12
C PHE A 59 -0.38 -12.65 3.53
N ARG A 60 -1.67 -12.94 3.69
CA ARG A 60 -2.31 -13.09 5.02
C ARG A 60 -1.60 -14.12 5.91
N SER A 61 -1.13 -15.23 5.34
CA SER A 61 -0.42 -16.29 6.05
C SER A 61 0.94 -15.82 6.56
N GLU A 62 1.69 -15.15 5.70
CA GLU A 62 3.01 -14.60 5.96
C GLU A 62 2.93 -13.49 6.99
N LEU A 63 1.93 -12.60 6.87
CA LEU A 63 1.67 -11.54 7.83
C LEU A 63 1.35 -12.09 9.22
N VAL A 64 0.53 -13.16 9.32
CA VAL A 64 0.25 -13.82 10.60
C VAL A 64 1.51 -14.49 11.16
N ALA A 65 2.29 -15.18 10.32
CA ALA A 65 3.55 -15.81 10.75
C ALA A 65 4.56 -14.77 11.26
N MET A 66 4.78 -13.68 10.52
CA MET A 66 5.64 -12.57 10.91
C MET A 66 5.17 -11.89 12.20
N THR A 67 3.87 -11.60 12.32
CA THR A 67 3.30 -10.95 13.49
C THR A 67 3.45 -11.83 14.75
N THR A 68 3.13 -13.11 14.66
CA THR A 68 3.28 -14.05 15.78
C THR A 68 4.75 -14.25 16.16
N ALA A 69 5.64 -14.35 15.17
CA ALA A 69 7.08 -14.46 15.40
C ALA A 69 7.67 -13.19 16.04
N TRP A 70 7.18 -12.01 15.64
CA TRP A 70 7.56 -10.74 16.25
C TRP A 70 7.17 -10.66 17.72
N PHE A 71 5.91 -10.96 18.07
CA PHE A 71 5.47 -10.98 19.48
C PHE A 71 6.30 -11.96 20.32
N ARG A 72 6.62 -13.16 19.80
CA ARG A 72 7.49 -14.11 20.48
C ARG A 72 8.91 -13.59 20.66
N SER A 73 9.45 -12.90 19.65
CA SER A 73 10.78 -12.27 19.74
C SER A 73 10.81 -11.15 20.77
N VAL A 74 9.76 -10.34 20.87
CA VAL A 74 9.62 -9.28 21.89
C VAL A 74 9.52 -9.88 23.29
N ALA A 75 8.84 -11.02 23.45
CA ALA A 75 8.70 -11.74 24.72
C ALA A 75 9.97 -12.51 25.16
N GLY A 76 11.12 -12.28 24.52
CA GLY A 76 12.40 -12.93 24.87
C GLY A 76 12.62 -14.30 24.22
N GLY A 77 11.78 -14.72 23.28
CA GLY A 77 11.98 -15.93 22.48
C GLY A 77 13.14 -15.80 21.49
N LYS A 78 13.66 -16.95 21.02
CA LYS A 78 14.73 -16.99 20.01
C LYS A 78 14.27 -16.34 18.69
N GLY A 79 15.13 -15.53 18.08
CA GLY A 79 14.83 -14.88 16.81
C GLY A 79 14.72 -15.86 15.64
N THR A 80 13.57 -15.89 14.97
CA THR A 80 13.32 -16.70 13.77
C THR A 80 13.57 -15.87 12.50
N ALA A 81 13.53 -16.51 11.33
CA ALA A 81 13.59 -15.77 10.06
C ALA A 81 12.44 -14.76 9.94
N ASP A 82 11.23 -15.18 10.30
CA ASP A 82 10.04 -14.33 10.27
C ASP A 82 10.11 -13.16 11.26
N SER A 83 10.67 -13.38 12.46
CA SER A 83 10.83 -12.28 13.43
C SER A 83 11.87 -11.26 12.97
N ARG A 84 12.96 -11.71 12.32
CA ARG A 84 13.94 -10.80 11.70
C ARG A 84 13.31 -10.00 10.57
N MET A 85 12.51 -10.64 9.72
CA MET A 85 11.78 -9.95 8.65
C MET A 85 10.80 -8.92 9.22
N ALA A 86 10.05 -9.27 10.27
CA ALA A 86 9.12 -8.36 10.92
C ALA A 86 9.85 -7.12 11.49
N TRP A 87 10.99 -7.33 12.16
CA TRP A 87 11.83 -6.22 12.61
C TRP A 87 12.37 -5.38 11.45
N ALA A 88 12.82 -6.00 10.37
CA ALA A 88 13.29 -5.27 9.19
C ALA A 88 12.20 -4.38 8.58
N VAL A 89 10.95 -4.87 8.50
CA VAL A 89 9.80 -4.08 8.04
C VAL A 89 9.51 -2.91 8.98
N ILE A 90 9.55 -3.13 10.31
CA ILE A 90 9.34 -2.06 11.30
C ILE A 90 10.42 -0.98 11.15
N TRP A 91 11.69 -1.38 11.09
CA TRP A 91 12.80 -0.44 10.93
C TRP A 91 12.81 0.26 9.57
N GLY A 92 12.29 -0.37 8.52
CA GLY A 92 12.12 0.25 7.21
C GLY A 92 10.97 1.25 7.12
N THR A 93 9.90 1.06 7.91
CA THR A 93 8.67 1.86 7.81
C THR A 93 8.57 2.99 8.84
N VAL A 94 9.02 2.75 10.09
CA VAL A 94 8.91 3.74 11.17
C VAL A 94 9.62 5.07 10.86
N PRO A 95 10.86 5.10 10.35
CA PRO A 95 11.52 6.37 10.01
C PRO A 95 10.76 7.15 8.94
N VAL A 96 10.18 6.47 7.95
CA VAL A 96 9.39 7.07 6.87
C VAL A 96 8.10 7.67 7.44
N ALA A 97 7.41 6.96 8.33
CA ALA A 97 6.21 7.46 8.98
C ALA A 97 6.49 8.70 9.86
N ILE A 98 7.58 8.68 10.63
CA ILE A 98 8.02 9.82 11.45
C ILE A 98 8.36 11.02 10.56
N ALA A 99 9.16 10.82 9.52
CA ALA A 99 9.50 11.89 8.57
C ALA A 99 8.24 12.46 7.90
N GLY A 100 7.31 11.60 7.47
CA GLY A 100 6.03 12.01 6.91
C GLY A 100 5.20 12.86 7.88
N PHE A 101 5.13 12.47 9.15
CA PHE A 101 4.41 13.25 10.18
C PHE A 101 4.97 14.67 10.36
N PHE A 102 6.30 14.83 10.34
CA PHE A 102 6.94 16.15 10.50
C PHE A 102 6.96 17.00 9.24
N VAL A 103 6.89 16.40 8.05
CA VAL A 103 6.89 17.12 6.77
C VAL A 103 5.47 17.48 6.31
N ALA A 104 4.48 16.64 6.64
CA ALA A 104 3.09 16.85 6.25
C ALA A 104 2.27 17.70 7.23
N GLY A 105 2.82 18.00 8.42
CA GLY A 105 2.23 18.92 9.41
C GLY A 105 2.75 20.33 9.25
#